data_AF-A0A2N5XK27-F1
#
_entry.id   AF-A0A2N5XK27-F1
#
_cell.length_a   1.000
_cell.length_b   1.000
_cell.length_c   1.000
_cell.angle_alpha   90.00
_cell.angle_beta   90.00
_cell.angle_gamma   90.00
#
_symmetry.space_group_name_H-M   'P 1'
#
loop_
_entity.id
_entity.type
_entity.pdbx_description
1 polymer ?
#
loop_
_entity_poly.entity_id
_entity_poly.type
_entity_poly.pdbx_seq_one_letter_code
_entity_poly.pdbx_strand_id
1 'polypeptide(L)'
;MSADLSPVIAATAQWLVRAYPAAGGALSTALAETQARQAATVAARLLHPTPVDVALLGIVGPGGSARLDRLVGADAGATDGAEHGWRTWVDETVASWAACLLADPALA
;
A
#
# COMPACT_ATOMS: atom_id res chain seq x y z
N MET A 1 17.72 -6.09 -14.14
CA MET A 1 16.83 -5.29 -13.29
C MET A 1 16.72 -6.00 -11.95
N SER A 2 17.28 -5.47 -10.86
CA SER A 2 16.86 -5.90 -9.53
C SER A 2 15.39 -5.49 -9.42
N ALA A 3 14.49 -6.46 -9.28
CA ALA A 3 13.10 -6.13 -9.01
C ALA A 3 13.07 -5.43 -7.64
N ASP A 4 12.39 -4.28 -7.57
CA ASP A 4 12.36 -3.42 -6.38
C ASP A 4 10.94 -3.39 -5.83
N LEU A 5 10.79 -3.53 -4.51
CA LEU A 5 9.52 -3.42 -3.81
C LEU A 5 9.08 -1.97 -3.63
N SER A 6 9.97 -0.98 -3.85
CA SER A 6 9.66 0.45 -3.71
C SER A 6 8.34 0.91 -4.33
N PRO A 7 7.97 0.57 -5.59
CA PRO A 7 6.69 0.99 -6.16
C PRO A 7 5.49 0.42 -5.40
N VAL A 8 5.55 -0.86 -4.99
CA VAL A 8 4.48 -1.51 -4.22
C VAL A 8 4.36 -0.92 -2.82
N ILE A 9 5.50 -0.68 -2.16
CA ILE A 9 5.55 -0.04 -0.83
C ILE A 9 4.96 1.38 -0.90
N ALA A 10 5.36 2.17 -1.88
CA ALA A 10 4.89 3.54 -2.04
C ALA A 10 3.39 3.60 -2.37
N ALA A 11 2.93 2.78 -3.32
CA ALA A 11 1.53 2.70 -3.71
C ALA A 11 0.64 2.21 -2.56
N THR A 12 1.08 1.21 -1.81
CA THR A 12 0.34 0.66 -0.66
C THR A 12 0.25 1.67 0.48
N ALA A 13 1.35 2.35 0.82
CA ALA A 13 1.34 3.39 1.84
C ALA A 13 0.40 4.54 1.46
N GLN A 14 0.44 4.97 0.19
CA GLN A 14 -0.47 5.98 -0.35
C GLN A 14 -1.94 5.52 -0.29
N TRP A 15 -2.21 4.26 -0.63
CA TRP A 15 -3.54 3.68 -0.53
C TRP A 15 -4.08 3.73 0.90
N LEU A 16 -3.28 3.28 1.89
CA LEU A 16 -3.66 3.26 3.30
C LEU A 16 -4.00 4.64 3.86
N VAL A 17 -3.16 5.65 3.58
CA VAL A 17 -3.40 7.03 4.04
C VAL A 17 -4.67 7.62 3.42
N ARG A 18 -4.99 7.26 2.17
CA ARG A 18 -6.23 7.70 1.51
C ARG A 18 -7.47 6.96 2.03
N ALA A 19 -7.34 5.67 2.32
CA ALA A 19 -8.44 4.85 2.86
C ALA A 19 -8.76 5.18 4.33
N TYR A 20 -7.73 5.50 5.13
CA TYR A 20 -7.83 5.77 6.56
C TYR A 20 -7.15 7.10 6.91
N PRO A 21 -7.80 8.25 6.61
CA PRO A 21 -7.21 9.56 6.85
C PRO A 21 -7.01 9.83 8.34
N ALA A 22 -5.89 10.46 8.70
CA ALA A 22 -5.58 10.84 10.07
C ALA A 22 -6.61 11.81 10.66
N ALA A 23 -6.79 11.76 11.98
CA ALA A 23 -7.68 12.64 12.74
C ALA A 23 -7.08 14.07 12.88
N GLY A 24 -6.90 14.77 11.75
CA GLY A 24 -6.52 16.18 11.66
C GLY A 24 -5.13 16.56 12.18
N GLY A 25 -4.59 17.66 11.66
CA GLY A 25 -3.33 18.25 12.10
C GLY A 25 -2.07 17.65 11.45
N ALA A 26 -1.04 18.49 11.29
CA ALA A 26 0.17 18.14 10.54
C ALA A 26 0.95 16.96 11.16
N LEU A 27 1.02 16.89 12.49
CA LEU A 27 1.71 15.80 13.19
C LEU A 27 1.02 14.45 12.95
N SER A 28 -0.31 14.40 13.12
CA SER A 28 -1.09 13.17 12.92
C SER A 28 -0.98 12.67 11.48
N THR A 29 -1.01 13.60 10.50
CA THR A 29 -0.78 13.27 9.08
C THR A 29 0.62 12.70 8.86
N ALA A 30 1.66 13.35 9.37
CA ALA A 30 3.04 12.89 9.20
C ALA A 30 3.29 11.52 9.86
N LEU A 31 2.69 11.27 11.02
CA LEU A 31 2.72 9.97 11.69
C LEU A 31 2.01 8.90 10.85
N ALA A 32 0.79 9.18 10.37
CA ALA A 32 0.04 8.24 9.55
C ALA A 32 0.78 7.87 8.25
N GLU A 33 1.39 8.85 7.57
CA GLU A 33 2.22 8.60 6.38
C GLU A 33 3.45 7.74 6.69
N THR A 34 4.12 8.01 7.81
CA THR A 34 5.31 7.28 8.25
C THR A 34 4.97 5.84 8.62
N GLN A 35 3.95 5.65 9.46
CA GLN A 35 3.47 4.34 9.91
C GLN A 35 2.96 3.51 8.73
N ALA A 36 2.19 4.10 7.80
CA ALA A 36 1.74 3.41 6.60
C ALA A 36 2.91 2.91 5.74
N ARG A 37 3.97 3.72 5.58
CA ARG A 37 5.18 3.31 4.86
C ARG A 37 5.95 2.20 5.57
N GLN A 38 6.06 2.27 6.90
CA GLN A 38 6.71 1.24 7.70
C GLN A 38 5.95 -0.09 7.62
N ALA A 39 4.64 -0.07 7.84
CA ALA A 39 3.77 -1.24 7.75
C ALA A 39 3.81 -1.87 6.34
N ALA A 40 3.71 -1.06 5.27
CA ALA A 40 3.83 -1.54 3.89
C ALA A 40 5.20 -2.16 3.61
N THR A 41 6.28 -1.60 4.16
CA THR A 41 7.64 -2.17 4.03
C THR A 41 7.75 -3.52 4.70
N VAL A 42 7.24 -3.66 5.92
CA VAL A 42 7.26 -4.92 6.68
C VAL A 42 6.42 -5.98 5.96
N ALA A 43 5.18 -5.64 5.59
CA ALA A 43 4.29 -6.55 4.87
C ALA A 43 4.89 -7.03 3.53
N ALA A 44 5.43 -6.11 2.72
CA ALA A 44 6.02 -6.46 1.43
C ALA A 44 7.23 -7.40 1.59
N ARG A 45 8.07 -7.18 2.61
CA ARG A 45 9.23 -8.05 2.88
C ARG A 45 8.85 -9.42 3.42
N LEU A 46 7.78 -9.52 4.21
CA LEU A 46 7.28 -10.79 4.71
C LEU A 46 6.65 -11.64 3.58
N LEU A 47 5.96 -11.00 2.64
CA LEU A 47 5.28 -11.67 1.52
C LEU A 47 6.20 -11.96 0.33
N HIS A 48 7.24 -11.15 0.12
CA HIS A 48 8.24 -11.33 -0.95
C HIS A 48 9.66 -11.43 -0.38
N PRO A 49 9.97 -12.51 0.38
CA PRO A 49 11.24 -12.64 1.08
C PRO A 49 12.43 -12.90 0.16
N THR A 50 12.22 -13.40 -1.06
CA THR A 50 13.30 -13.74 -1.99
C THR A 50 13.31 -12.87 -3.25
N PRO A 51 14.47 -12.72 -3.92
CA PRO A 51 14.54 -12.03 -5.21
C PRO A 51 13.63 -12.65 -6.29
N VAL A 52 13.37 -13.96 -6.22
CA VAL A 52 12.47 -14.65 -7.14
C VAL A 52 11.03 -14.18 -6.94
N ASP A 53 10.59 -14.02 -5.69
CA ASP A 53 9.24 -13.52 -5.38
C ASP A 53 9.05 -12.09 -5.91
N VAL A 54 10.06 -11.23 -5.73
CA VAL A 54 10.01 -9.84 -6.23
C VAL A 54 10.01 -9.82 -7.77
N ALA A 55 10.76 -10.72 -8.42
CA ALA A 55 10.75 -10.85 -9.87
C ALA A 55 9.40 -11.35 -10.41
N LEU A 56 8.79 -12.35 -9.76
CA LEU A 56 7.46 -12.84 -10.12
C LEU A 56 6.39 -11.75 -9.96
N LEU A 57 6.46 -10.96 -8.88
CA LEU A 57 5.57 -9.81 -8.68
C LEU A 57 5.71 -8.78 -9.81
N GLY A 58 6.93 -8.54 -10.30
CA GLY A 58 7.16 -7.66 -11.44
C GLY A 58 6.62 -8.20 -12.77
N ILE A 59 6.51 -9.52 -12.93
CA ILE A 59 5.99 -10.17 -14.15
C ILE A 59 4.46 -10.25 -14.12
N VAL A 60 3.89 -10.65 -12.99
CA VAL A 60 2.44 -10.85 -12.83
C VAL A 60 1.73 -9.53 -12.55
N GLY A 61 2.42 -8.58 -11.92
CA GLY A 61 1.85 -7.35 -11.41
C GLY A 61 1.13 -7.55 -10.06
N PRO A 62 0.92 -6.48 -9.28
CA PRO A 62 0.33 -6.57 -7.94
C PRO A 62 -1.22 -6.58 -7.93
N GLY A 63 -1.88 -6.56 -9.10
CA GLY A 63 -3.34 -6.68 -9.21
C GLY A 63 -4.13 -5.37 -9.03
N GLY A 64 -3.61 -4.40 -8.28
CA GLY A 64 -4.14 -3.04 -8.17
C GLY A 64 -5.22 -2.83 -7.10
N SER A 65 -5.60 -1.57 -6.86
CA SER A 65 -6.45 -1.17 -5.72
C SER A 65 -7.95 -1.37 -5.90
N ALA A 66 -8.44 -1.69 -7.10
CA ALA A 66 -9.87 -1.57 -7.41
C ALA A 66 -10.80 -2.38 -6.49
N ARG A 67 -10.38 -3.57 -6.04
CA ARG A 67 -11.18 -4.35 -5.08
C ARG A 67 -11.18 -3.71 -3.70
N LEU A 68 -10.03 -3.24 -3.24
CA LEU A 68 -9.87 -2.58 -1.96
C LEU A 68 -10.64 -1.26 -1.91
N ASP A 69 -10.59 -0.46 -2.98
CA ASP A 69 -11.34 0.79 -3.11
C ASP A 69 -12.85 0.56 -2.94
N ARG A 70 -13.38 -0.50 -3.56
CA ARG A 70 -14.78 -0.94 -3.34
C ARG A 70 -15.06 -1.34 -1.88
N LEU A 71 -14.14 -2.02 -1.22
CA LEU A 71 -14.32 -2.47 0.16
C LEU A 71 -14.35 -1.32 1.17
N VAL A 72 -13.52 -0.30 0.98
CA VAL A 72 -13.47 0.88 1.85
C VAL A 72 -14.47 1.97 1.44
N GLY A 73 -15.27 1.72 0.39
CA GLY A 73 -16.23 2.70 -0.14
C GLY A 73 -15.57 3.92 -0.78
N ALA A 74 -14.29 3.80 -1.17
CA ALA A 74 -13.49 4.87 -1.78
C ALA A 74 -13.47 4.76 -3.32
N ASP A 75 -14.53 4.22 -3.92
CA ASP A 75 -14.79 4.24 -5.38
C ASP A 75 -14.99 5.71 -5.84
N ALA A 76 -13.91 6.48 -5.81
CA ALA A 76 -13.84 7.80 -6.41
C ALA A 76 -13.80 7.58 -7.92
N GLY A 77 -14.83 8.04 -8.62
CA GLY A 77 -14.94 7.96 -10.07
C GLY A 77 -13.61 8.32 -10.75
N ALA A 78 -13.25 7.51 -11.74
CA ALA A 78 -12.00 7.53 -12.49
C ALA A 78 -11.45 8.97 -12.69
N THR A 79 -10.37 9.29 -11.99
CA THR A 79 -9.66 10.57 -12.09
C THR A 79 -8.44 10.41 -13.00
N ASP A 80 -8.20 11.32 -13.94
CA ASP A 80 -7.28 11.17 -15.08
C ASP A 80 -5.86 10.60 -14.82
N GLY A 81 -5.26 10.09 -15.90
CA GLY A 81 -4.23 9.04 -15.99
C GLY A 81 -3.01 9.00 -15.03
N ALA A 82 -2.61 10.09 -14.38
CA ALA A 82 -1.54 10.04 -13.36
C ALA A 82 -2.05 9.52 -11.99
N GLU A 83 -3.31 9.82 -11.66
CA GLU A 83 -3.99 9.30 -10.45
C GLU A 83 -4.22 7.79 -10.55
N HIS A 84 -4.32 7.21 -11.75
CA HIS A 84 -4.47 5.76 -11.93
C HIS A 84 -3.15 4.97 -11.85
N GLY A 85 -2.02 5.59 -12.19
CA GLY A 85 -0.75 4.88 -12.37
C GLY A 85 -0.23 4.21 -11.10
N TRP A 86 -0.38 4.85 -9.94
CA TRP A 86 0.04 4.24 -8.66
C TRP A 86 -0.95 3.18 -8.16
N ARG A 87 -2.23 3.28 -8.54
CA ARG A 87 -3.28 2.34 -8.14
C ARG A 87 -3.06 0.95 -8.72
N THR A 88 -2.41 0.83 -9.88
CA THR A 88 -2.04 -0.48 -10.46
C THR A 88 -0.87 -1.15 -9.75
N TRP A 89 -0.15 -0.42 -8.89
CA TRP A 89 0.97 -0.92 -8.08
C TRP A 89 0.57 -1.35 -6.68
N VAL A 90 -0.70 -1.20 -6.29
CA VAL A 90 -1.21 -1.67 -5.00
C VAL A 90 -1.35 -3.18 -5.03
N ASP A 91 -0.67 -3.88 -4.10
CA ASP A 91 -0.88 -5.31 -3.87
C ASP A 91 -1.89 -5.50 -2.74
N GLU A 92 -2.97 -6.21 -3.03
CA GLU A 92 -4.07 -6.41 -2.08
C GLU A 92 -3.64 -7.15 -0.81
N THR A 93 -2.73 -8.12 -0.95
CA THR A 93 -2.24 -8.89 0.18
C THR A 93 -1.32 -8.04 1.05
N VAL A 94 -0.41 -7.28 0.42
CA VAL A 94 0.48 -6.35 1.14
C VAL A 94 -0.35 -5.28 1.87
N ALA A 95 -1.36 -4.70 1.21
CA ALA A 95 -2.22 -3.70 1.81
C ALA A 95 -3.03 -4.25 3.00
N SER A 96 -3.56 -5.46 2.87
CA SER A 96 -4.32 -6.12 3.94
C SER A 96 -3.43 -6.42 5.15
N TRP A 97 -2.22 -6.95 4.93
CA TRP A 97 -1.25 -7.20 6.00
C TRP A 97 -0.79 -5.90 6.67
N ALA A 98 -0.50 -4.87 5.89
CA ALA A 98 -0.11 -3.57 6.43
C ALA A 98 -1.23 -2.93 7.26
N ALA A 99 -2.49 -3.05 6.84
CA ALA A 99 -3.63 -2.62 7.64
C ALA A 99 -3.74 -3.40 8.96
N CYS A 100 -3.52 -4.71 8.95
CA CYS A 100 -3.46 -5.51 10.18
C CYS A 100 -2.32 -5.09 11.12
N LEU A 101 -1.13 -4.80 10.57
CA LEU A 101 0.02 -4.31 11.37
C LEU A 101 -0.29 -2.96 12.02
N LEU A 102 -0.94 -2.04 11.30
CA LEU A 102 -1.35 -0.73 11.84
C LEU A 102 -2.47 -0.84 12.88
N ALA A 103 -3.28 -1.90 12.82
CA ALA A 103 -4.36 -2.12 13.78
C ALA A 103 -3.87 -2.71 15.11
N ASP A 104 -2.63 -3.23 15.17
CA ASP A 104 -2.02 -3.74 16.41
C ASP A 104 -1.27 -2.60 17.13
N PRO A 105 -1.73 -2.15 18.31
CA PRO A 105 -1.10 -1.06 19.05
C PRO A 105 0.35 -1.35 19.49
N ALA A 106 0.76 -2.62 19.56
CA ALA A 106 2.14 -2.97 19.89
C ALA A 106 3.09 -2.80 18.69
N LEU A 107 2.55 -2.70 17.47
CA LEU A 107 3.29 -2.59 16.22
C LEU A 107 3.09 -1.26 15.50
N ALA A 108 2.06 -0.49 15.88
CA ALA A 108 1.68 0.80 15.29
C ALA A 108 2.52 1.96 15.82
#